data_AF-A0A232M3U2-F1
#
_entry.id   AF-A0A232M3U2-F1
#
_cell.length_a   1.000
_cell.length_b   1.000
_cell.length_c   1.000
_cell.angle_alpha   90.00
_cell.angle_beta   90.00
_cell.angle_gamma   90.00
#
_symmetry.space_group_name_H-M   'P 1'
#
loop_
_entity.id
_entity.type
_entity.pdbx_description
1 polymer ?
#
loop_
_entity_poly.entity_id
_entity_poly.type
_entity_poly.pdbx_seq_one_letter_code
_entity_poly.pdbx_strand_id
1 'polypeptide(L)'
;MTDSSDAQHRPDTEVKHSEKEFGRESDFHSNVYHAIIDSKHHQELVYTEISPLWGKNVVRFLNEAVEGKPVRKHYNSVTKVFWVRIMPLEIHDCHQTWYHDSEDDWHASGLLTRDEKRHLKALVGTTIEFIHEPYAGSRKEPDLLIRADNLRLPKVVMESGWSESWPRLRDDMNLWLVGGNGEVMVVILLKWARVGNLGHVKGSVEVYSLDTNGIPILCQTEVVFPVPTQTQGSQRVLLTRRQLFGSTVFAGRNVDDVFPLEIDDLRVVARDALHLMGLQPA
;
A
#
# COMPACT_ATOMS: atom_id res chain seq x y z
N MET A 1 -30.44 -15.32 -28.10
CA MET A 1 -29.57 -16.33 -27.46
C MET A 1 -28.15 -16.11 -27.95
N THR A 2 -27.36 -15.39 -27.16
CA THR A 2 -26.03 -15.81 -26.69
C THR A 2 -25.78 -14.93 -25.47
N ASP A 3 -26.08 -15.55 -24.34
CA ASP A 3 -25.77 -15.13 -22.99
C ASP A 3 -24.25 -14.96 -22.88
N SER A 4 -23.78 -13.75 -22.58
CA SER A 4 -22.39 -13.48 -22.21
C SER A 4 -22.37 -13.03 -20.75
N SER A 5 -22.90 -13.90 -19.89
CA SER A 5 -22.77 -13.80 -18.45
C SER A 5 -21.43 -14.37 -18.00
N ASP A 6 -20.84 -13.69 -17.03
CA ASP A 6 -19.83 -14.18 -16.09
C ASP A 6 -18.46 -14.57 -16.64
N ALA A 7 -17.72 -13.56 -17.12
CA ALA A 7 -16.31 -13.50 -16.74
C ALA A 7 -16.23 -13.06 -15.27
N GLN A 8 -16.44 -14.01 -14.35
CA GLN A 8 -16.16 -13.82 -12.92
C GLN A 8 -14.72 -13.32 -12.77
N HIS A 9 -14.58 -12.03 -12.46
CA HIS A 9 -13.32 -11.42 -12.11
C HIS A 9 -12.86 -12.08 -10.80
N ARG A 10 -12.03 -13.12 -10.89
CA ARG A 10 -11.35 -13.71 -9.73
C ARG A 10 -10.15 -12.82 -9.42
N PRO A 11 -10.19 -11.99 -8.37
CA PRO A 11 -9.01 -11.23 -7.95
C PRO A 11 -7.93 -12.16 -7.36
N ASP A 12 -8.23 -13.45 -7.20
CA ASP A 12 -7.42 -14.44 -6.48
C ASP A 12 -6.40 -15.16 -7.38
N THR A 13 -5.73 -14.44 -8.28
CA THR A 13 -4.71 -15.03 -9.17
C THR A 13 -3.30 -14.65 -8.71
N GLU A 14 -2.93 -15.18 -7.55
CA GLU A 14 -1.52 -15.23 -7.15
C GLU A 14 -0.83 -16.35 -7.94
N VAL A 15 0.23 -16.01 -8.69
CA VAL A 15 1.06 -16.98 -9.40
C VAL A 15 2.47 -16.95 -8.81
N LYS A 16 2.97 -18.13 -8.45
CA LYS A 16 4.23 -18.29 -7.72
C LYS A 16 5.30 -18.95 -8.59
N HIS A 17 6.50 -18.41 -8.47
CA HIS A 17 7.72 -18.91 -9.05
C HIS A 17 8.85 -18.91 -8.01
N SER A 18 9.89 -19.70 -8.23
CA SER A 18 11.18 -19.62 -7.53
C SER A 18 12.29 -19.20 -8.50
N GLU A 19 13.32 -18.50 -8.01
CA GLU A 19 14.54 -18.22 -8.78
C GLU A 19 15.09 -19.48 -9.47
N LYS A 20 14.97 -20.65 -8.82
CA LYS A 20 15.49 -21.95 -9.30
C LYS A 20 14.88 -22.41 -10.62
N GLU A 21 13.74 -21.86 -11.02
CA GLU A 21 13.12 -22.15 -12.32
C GLU A 21 13.86 -21.49 -13.49
N PHE A 22 14.74 -20.51 -13.21
CA PHE A 22 15.43 -19.73 -14.22
C PHE A 22 16.93 -20.05 -14.21
N GLY A 23 17.46 -20.45 -15.37
CA GLY A 23 18.89 -20.72 -15.52
C GLY A 23 19.76 -19.45 -15.51
N ARG A 24 19.18 -18.29 -15.87
CA ARG A 24 19.86 -17.00 -15.99
C ARG A 24 18.92 -15.84 -15.64
N GLU A 25 19.50 -14.71 -15.24
CA GLU A 25 18.76 -13.47 -14.93
C GLU A 25 17.90 -12.98 -16.09
N SER A 26 18.40 -13.10 -17.32
CA SER A 26 17.65 -12.73 -18.53
C SER A 26 16.39 -13.55 -18.74
N ASP A 27 16.41 -14.83 -18.34
CA ASP A 27 15.27 -15.73 -18.48
C ASP A 27 14.19 -15.35 -17.45
N PHE A 28 14.60 -15.00 -16.23
CA PHE A 28 13.73 -14.41 -15.20
C PHE A 28 13.12 -13.08 -15.64
N HIS A 29 13.93 -12.12 -16.12
CA HIS A 29 13.42 -10.83 -16.61
C HIS A 29 12.42 -11.00 -17.75
N SER A 30 12.71 -11.89 -18.70
CA SER A 30 11.81 -12.18 -19.83
C SER A 30 10.50 -12.78 -19.34
N ASN A 31 10.55 -13.72 -18.39
CA ASN A 31 9.34 -14.31 -17.81
C ASN A 31 8.44 -13.25 -17.16
N VAL A 32 9.00 -12.40 -16.29
CA VAL A 32 8.23 -11.34 -15.62
C VAL A 32 7.64 -10.36 -16.64
N TYR A 33 8.44 -9.94 -17.62
CA TYR A 33 8.00 -9.02 -18.67
C TYR A 33 6.84 -9.59 -19.49
N HIS A 34 6.96 -10.83 -19.96
CA HIS A 34 5.89 -11.49 -20.72
C HIS A 34 4.63 -11.66 -19.89
N ALA A 35 4.76 -12.09 -18.63
CA ALA A 35 3.62 -12.20 -17.73
C ALA A 35 2.90 -10.85 -17.53
N ILE A 36 3.63 -9.73 -17.48
CA ILE A 36 3.03 -8.39 -17.41
C ILE A 36 2.30 -8.00 -18.70
N ILE A 37 2.95 -8.13 -19.87
CA ILE A 37 2.38 -7.61 -21.13
C ILE A 37 1.26 -8.48 -21.68
N ASP A 38 1.28 -9.79 -21.39
CA ASP A 38 0.30 -10.75 -21.88
C ASP A 38 -0.93 -10.84 -20.97
N SER A 39 -0.82 -10.32 -19.74
CA SER A 39 -1.95 -10.29 -18.81
C SER A 39 -3.07 -9.37 -19.31
N LYS A 40 -4.30 -9.82 -19.07
CA LYS A 40 -5.56 -9.11 -19.44
C LYS A 40 -6.43 -8.80 -18.24
N HIS A 41 -6.00 -9.20 -17.06
CA HIS A 41 -6.76 -9.07 -15.81
C HIS A 41 -5.81 -8.83 -14.65
N HIS A 42 -6.37 -8.47 -13.51
CA HIS A 42 -5.63 -8.37 -12.27
C HIS A 42 -4.90 -9.68 -11.96
N GLN A 43 -3.63 -9.59 -11.57
CA GLN A 43 -2.83 -10.73 -11.18
C GLN A 43 -1.71 -10.27 -10.24
N GLU A 44 -1.34 -11.11 -9.27
CA GLU A 44 -0.12 -10.90 -8.50
C GLU A 44 0.91 -11.99 -8.81
N LEU A 45 2.06 -11.60 -9.32
CA LEU A 45 3.19 -12.50 -9.57
C LEU A 45 4.13 -12.45 -8.38
N VAL A 46 4.52 -13.61 -7.84
CA VAL A 46 5.38 -13.73 -6.67
C VAL A 46 6.55 -14.66 -6.99
N TYR A 47 7.75 -14.11 -6.91
CA TYR A 47 9.01 -14.80 -7.16
C TYR A 47 9.79 -14.89 -5.85
N THR A 48 10.08 -16.10 -5.42
CA THR A 48 10.77 -16.38 -4.15
C THR A 48 12.22 -16.77 -4.37
N GLU A 49 13.02 -16.68 -3.31
CA GLU A 49 14.46 -17.01 -3.31
C GLU A 49 15.29 -16.15 -4.27
N ILE A 50 14.80 -14.94 -4.61
CA ILE A 50 15.45 -14.03 -5.53
C ILE A 50 16.68 -13.39 -4.89
N SER A 51 17.83 -13.65 -5.49
CA SER A 51 19.12 -13.12 -5.10
C SER A 51 19.13 -11.58 -5.13
N PRO A 52 19.86 -10.93 -4.19
CA PRO A 52 19.93 -9.46 -4.13
C PRO A 52 20.31 -8.77 -5.44
N LEU A 53 21.18 -9.42 -6.24
CA LEU A 53 21.60 -8.90 -7.53
C LEU A 53 20.43 -8.86 -8.52
N TRP A 54 19.71 -9.98 -8.67
CA TRP A 54 18.59 -10.08 -9.60
C TRP A 54 17.42 -9.19 -9.16
N GLY A 55 17.11 -9.18 -7.86
CA GLY A 55 16.04 -8.35 -7.30
C GLY A 55 16.25 -6.85 -7.53
N LYS A 56 17.48 -6.35 -7.40
CA LYS A 56 17.81 -4.96 -7.72
C LYS A 56 17.66 -4.67 -9.22
N ASN A 57 18.12 -5.57 -10.07
CA ASN A 57 18.16 -5.38 -11.50
C ASN A 57 16.78 -5.47 -12.16
N VAL A 58 15.92 -6.38 -11.71
CA VAL A 58 14.58 -6.58 -12.30
C VAL A 58 13.69 -5.35 -12.11
N VAL A 59 13.72 -4.72 -10.94
CA VAL A 59 12.94 -3.49 -10.69
C VAL A 59 13.40 -2.37 -11.62
N ARG A 60 14.72 -2.19 -11.79
CA ARG A 60 15.27 -1.20 -12.73
C ARG A 60 14.87 -1.52 -14.18
N PHE A 61 15.03 -2.76 -14.60
CA PHE A 61 14.64 -3.22 -15.92
C PHE A 61 13.16 -2.92 -16.21
N LEU A 62 12.27 -3.22 -15.27
CA LEU A 62 10.83 -2.96 -15.42
C LEU A 62 10.46 -1.47 -15.34
N ASN A 63 11.29 -0.60 -14.76
CA ASN A 63 11.01 0.85 -14.81
C ASN A 63 11.03 1.36 -16.25
N GLU A 64 11.87 0.78 -17.10
CA GLU A 64 11.98 1.15 -18.52
C GLU A 64 11.08 0.27 -19.39
N ALA A 65 11.08 -1.05 -19.17
CA ALA A 65 10.44 -2.00 -20.08
C ALA A 65 8.90 -1.96 -20.06
N VAL A 66 8.30 -1.55 -18.95
CA VAL A 66 6.83 -1.52 -18.77
C VAL A 66 6.34 -0.13 -18.38
N GLU A 67 7.04 0.91 -18.80
CA GLU A 67 6.61 2.31 -18.63
C GLU A 67 5.19 2.51 -19.18
N GLY A 68 4.33 3.16 -18.40
CA GLY A 68 2.93 3.39 -18.74
C GLY A 68 1.98 2.20 -18.55
N LYS A 69 2.46 1.03 -18.08
CA LYS A 69 1.60 -0.08 -17.67
C LYS A 69 1.13 0.09 -16.22
N PRO A 70 -0.12 -0.32 -15.89
CA PRO A 70 -0.63 -0.27 -14.53
C PRO A 70 -0.06 -1.43 -13.72
N VAL A 71 1.20 -1.32 -13.31
CA VAL A 71 1.88 -2.33 -12.49
C VAL A 71 2.57 -1.70 -11.30
N ARG A 72 2.64 -2.44 -10.18
CA ARG A 72 3.46 -2.07 -9.01
C ARG A 72 4.51 -3.13 -8.78
N LYS A 73 5.78 -2.72 -8.62
CA LYS A 73 6.91 -3.65 -8.45
C LYS A 73 7.58 -3.49 -7.10
N HIS A 74 7.91 -4.64 -6.50
CA HIS A 74 8.41 -4.70 -5.14
C HIS A 74 9.48 -5.79 -5.04
N TYR A 75 10.62 -5.47 -4.44
CA TYR A 75 11.67 -6.40 -4.07
C TYR A 75 12.08 -6.17 -2.63
N ASN A 76 12.09 -7.23 -1.83
CA ASN A 76 12.55 -7.23 -0.45
C ASN A 76 13.80 -8.11 -0.32
N SER A 77 14.94 -7.49 0.00
CA SER A 77 16.25 -8.15 0.07
C SER A 77 16.40 -9.10 1.25
N VAL A 78 15.63 -8.91 2.32
CA VAL A 78 15.63 -9.77 3.51
C VAL A 78 14.85 -11.04 3.24
N THR A 79 13.61 -10.91 2.75
CA THR A 79 12.77 -12.07 2.44
C THR A 79 13.14 -12.73 1.12
N LYS A 80 13.94 -12.07 0.28
CA LYS A 80 14.31 -12.50 -1.08
C LYS A 80 13.09 -12.75 -1.95
N VAL A 81 12.09 -11.89 -1.79
CA VAL A 81 10.84 -11.96 -2.57
C VAL A 81 10.79 -10.76 -3.49
N PHE A 82 10.65 -11.03 -4.78
CA PHE A 82 10.23 -10.05 -5.78
C PHE A 82 8.76 -10.34 -6.11
N TRP A 83 7.92 -9.32 -6.12
CA TRP A 83 6.54 -9.48 -6.55
C TRP A 83 6.04 -8.28 -7.34
N VAL A 84 5.07 -8.54 -8.21
CA VAL A 84 4.44 -7.55 -9.08
C VAL A 84 2.94 -7.65 -8.96
N ARG A 85 2.28 -6.51 -8.73
CA ARG A 85 0.83 -6.38 -8.91
C ARG A 85 0.55 -5.87 -10.31
N ILE A 86 -0.19 -6.64 -11.10
CA ILE A 86 -0.62 -6.27 -12.44
C ILE A 86 -2.08 -5.83 -12.39
N MET A 87 -2.39 -4.69 -13.01
CA MET A 87 -3.73 -4.08 -13.05
C MET A 87 -4.37 -4.03 -11.65
N PRO A 88 -3.89 -3.16 -10.74
CA PRO A 88 -4.55 -2.93 -9.46
C PRO A 88 -6.05 -2.65 -9.64
N LEU A 89 -6.86 -3.24 -8.76
CA LEU A 89 -8.32 -3.08 -8.73
C LEU A 89 -8.72 -1.81 -7.95
N GLU A 90 -9.95 -1.35 -8.17
CA GLU A 90 -10.53 -0.16 -7.51
C GLU A 90 -10.34 -0.17 -5.98
N ILE A 91 -10.57 -1.33 -5.34
CA ILE A 91 -10.44 -1.45 -3.88
C ILE A 91 -9.00 -1.32 -3.38
N HIS A 92 -8.00 -1.61 -4.22
CA HIS A 92 -6.60 -1.38 -3.85
C HIS A 92 -6.30 0.10 -3.74
N ASP A 93 -6.97 0.97 -4.49
CA ASP A 93 -6.64 2.38 -4.60
C ASP A 93 -7.61 3.31 -3.86
N CYS A 94 -8.70 2.76 -3.30
CA CYS A 94 -9.71 3.54 -2.55
C CYS A 94 -9.13 4.41 -1.42
N HIS A 95 -8.02 3.98 -0.81
CA HIS A 95 -7.37 4.75 0.26
C HIS A 95 -6.72 6.06 -0.23
N GLN A 96 -6.43 6.20 -1.53
CA GLN A 96 -5.93 7.43 -2.11
C GLN A 96 -7.00 8.53 -2.05
N THR A 97 -8.23 8.22 -2.46
CA THR A 97 -9.37 9.14 -2.35
C THR A 97 -9.69 9.43 -0.89
N TRP A 98 -9.74 8.38 -0.03
CA TRP A 98 -9.95 8.57 1.41
C TRP A 98 -8.95 9.55 2.04
N TYR A 99 -7.68 9.45 1.70
CA TYR A 99 -6.66 10.37 2.19
C TYR A 99 -6.85 11.79 1.64
N HIS A 100 -7.10 11.95 0.33
CA HIS A 100 -7.28 13.27 -0.27
C HIS A 100 -8.50 14.01 0.27
N ASP A 101 -9.63 13.31 0.43
CA ASP A 101 -10.84 13.88 1.04
C ASP A 101 -10.54 14.35 2.48
N SER A 102 -9.83 13.53 3.26
CA SER A 102 -9.40 13.90 4.61
C SER A 102 -8.46 15.11 4.62
N GLU A 103 -7.51 15.18 3.69
CA GLU A 103 -6.60 16.33 3.56
C GLU A 103 -7.34 17.63 3.22
N ASP A 104 -8.34 17.54 2.35
CA ASP A 104 -9.22 18.67 2.00
C ASP A 104 -10.01 19.16 3.21
N ASP A 105 -10.55 18.25 4.03
CA ASP A 105 -11.24 18.60 5.28
C ASP A 105 -10.31 19.21 6.33
N TRP A 106 -9.09 18.69 6.47
CA TRP A 106 -8.08 19.30 7.34
C TRP A 106 -7.73 20.71 6.90
N HIS A 107 -7.67 20.95 5.59
CA HIS A 107 -7.42 22.28 5.05
C HIS A 107 -8.63 23.21 5.26
N ALA A 108 -9.84 22.75 4.97
CA ALA A 108 -11.07 23.53 5.13
C ALA A 108 -11.33 23.94 6.59
N SER A 109 -10.99 23.08 7.55
CA SER A 109 -11.11 23.36 8.98
C SER A 109 -9.98 24.23 9.56
N GLY A 110 -8.91 24.48 8.79
CA GLY A 110 -7.73 25.23 9.25
C GLY A 110 -6.74 24.43 10.09
N LEU A 111 -6.96 23.12 10.24
CA LEU A 111 -6.04 22.19 10.88
C LEU A 111 -4.75 22.02 10.06
N LEU A 112 -4.88 22.00 8.73
CA LEU A 112 -3.79 22.05 7.75
C LEU A 112 -3.75 23.43 7.10
N THR A 113 -2.64 24.16 7.23
CA THR A 113 -2.49 25.42 6.48
C THR A 113 -2.24 25.18 5.00
N ARG A 114 -2.44 26.21 4.19
CA ARG A 114 -2.06 26.20 2.78
C ARG A 114 -0.57 25.90 2.57
N ASP A 115 0.30 26.43 3.41
CA ASP A 115 1.75 26.20 3.30
C ASP A 115 2.14 24.80 3.74
N GLU A 116 1.51 24.27 4.78
CA GLU A 116 1.65 22.86 5.18
C GLU A 116 1.16 21.91 4.11
N LYS A 117 -0.01 22.17 3.50
CA LYS A 117 -0.53 21.38 2.39
C LYS A 117 0.42 21.36 1.19
N ARG A 118 1.05 22.50 0.86
CA ARG A 118 2.07 22.55 -0.20
C ARG A 118 3.35 21.79 0.16
N HIS A 119 3.63 21.67 1.45
CA HIS A 119 4.80 20.96 1.96
C HIS A 119 4.55 19.45 2.08
N LEU A 120 3.30 19.03 2.30
CA LEU A 120 2.92 17.62 2.40
C LEU A 120 2.59 17.08 1.00
N LYS A 121 3.35 16.08 0.55
CA LYS A 121 3.19 15.47 -0.78
C LYS A 121 2.62 14.07 -0.62
N ALA A 122 1.39 13.87 -1.10
CA ALA A 122 0.81 12.56 -1.34
C ALA A 122 1.18 12.09 -2.75
N LEU A 123 1.86 10.95 -2.88
CA LEU A 123 2.37 10.46 -4.15
C LEU A 123 2.12 8.96 -4.33
N VAL A 124 2.04 8.53 -5.58
CA VAL A 124 1.90 7.14 -6.01
C VAL A 124 2.90 6.84 -7.13
N GLY A 125 3.16 5.55 -7.39
CA GLY A 125 3.98 5.12 -8.53
C GLY A 125 5.47 5.51 -8.46
N THR A 126 5.95 5.96 -7.30
CA THR A 126 7.37 6.27 -7.09
C THR A 126 8.09 5.07 -6.50
N THR A 127 9.09 4.54 -7.20
CA THR A 127 9.94 3.48 -6.64
C THR A 127 10.87 4.06 -5.57
N ILE A 128 10.76 3.56 -4.34
CA ILE A 128 11.66 3.89 -3.23
C ILE A 128 12.75 2.82 -3.12
N GLU A 129 14.00 3.25 -3.02
CA GLU A 129 15.15 2.39 -2.75
C GLU A 129 15.59 2.53 -1.29
N PHE A 130 15.74 1.38 -0.63
CA PHE A 130 16.22 1.27 0.74
C PHE A 130 17.72 1.05 0.75
N ILE A 131 18.43 1.91 1.48
CA ILE A 131 19.90 1.95 1.49
C ILE A 131 20.51 1.50 2.82
N HIS A 132 19.67 1.27 3.84
CA HIS A 132 20.10 0.89 5.18
C HIS A 132 19.81 -0.58 5.45
N GLU A 133 20.73 -1.23 6.18
CA GLU A 133 20.53 -2.58 6.68
C GLU A 133 19.32 -2.65 7.65
N PRO A 134 18.63 -3.79 7.74
CA PRO A 134 18.87 -5.04 7.01
C PRO A 134 18.28 -5.06 5.58
N TYR A 135 17.55 -4.01 5.19
CA TYR A 135 16.79 -3.97 3.94
C TYR A 135 17.55 -3.31 2.78
N ALA A 136 18.86 -3.13 2.90
CA ALA A 136 19.68 -2.52 1.86
C ALA A 136 19.49 -3.28 0.54
N GLY A 137 19.26 -2.52 -0.55
CA GLY A 137 18.99 -3.09 -1.88
C GLY A 137 17.53 -3.46 -2.13
N SER A 138 16.65 -3.39 -1.13
CA SER A 138 15.20 -3.48 -1.34
C SER A 138 14.69 -2.30 -2.17
N ARG A 139 13.63 -2.52 -2.93
CA ARG A 139 12.95 -1.50 -3.74
C ARG A 139 11.46 -1.70 -3.67
N LYS A 140 10.69 -0.64 -3.43
CA LYS A 140 9.24 -0.77 -3.33
C LYS A 140 8.53 0.45 -3.89
N GLU A 141 7.46 0.21 -4.64
CA GLU A 141 6.44 1.22 -4.92
C GLU A 141 5.35 1.11 -3.86
N PRO A 142 5.09 2.16 -3.07
CA PRO A 142 3.96 2.15 -2.14
C PRO A 142 2.64 2.35 -2.89
N ASP A 143 1.55 1.84 -2.32
CA ASP A 143 0.21 2.13 -2.86
C ASP A 143 -0.15 3.61 -2.66
N LEU A 144 0.22 4.19 -1.50
CA LEU A 144 0.25 5.64 -1.26
C LEU A 144 1.39 6.00 -0.29
N LEU A 145 2.15 7.04 -0.62
CA LEU A 145 3.13 7.63 0.29
C LEU A 145 2.78 9.08 0.62
N ILE A 146 3.03 9.48 1.86
CA ILE A 146 2.83 10.83 2.37
C ILE A 146 4.17 11.33 2.91
N ARG A 147 4.66 12.43 2.33
CA ARG A 147 6.03 12.87 2.53
C ARG A 147 6.12 14.36 2.72
N ALA A 148 6.82 14.79 3.76
CA ALA A 148 7.23 16.17 3.91
C ALA A 148 8.30 16.52 2.86
N ASP A 149 7.99 17.51 2.03
CA ASP A 149 8.74 18.09 0.92
C ASP A 149 9.90 17.26 0.35
N ASN A 150 11.16 17.71 0.52
CA ASN A 150 12.34 17.16 -0.15
C ASN A 150 12.95 15.95 0.58
N LEU A 151 12.21 15.33 1.49
CA LEU A 151 12.66 14.08 2.10
C LEU A 151 12.76 12.98 1.04
N ARG A 152 13.72 12.06 1.23
CA ARG A 152 13.84 10.90 0.34
C ARG A 152 12.77 9.85 0.64
N LEU A 153 12.54 9.59 1.92
CA LEU A 153 11.57 8.62 2.41
C LEU A 153 10.28 9.32 2.87
N PRO A 154 9.12 8.65 2.78
CA PRO A 154 7.88 9.16 3.34
C PRO A 154 7.87 9.11 4.86
N LYS A 155 6.95 9.86 5.47
CA LYS A 155 6.66 9.75 6.91
C LYS A 155 5.52 8.78 7.20
N VAL A 156 4.53 8.74 6.32
CA VAL A 156 3.42 7.79 6.40
C VAL A 156 3.30 7.04 5.08
N VAL A 157 3.05 5.74 5.16
CA VAL A 157 2.78 4.88 4.00
C VAL A 157 1.47 4.14 4.22
N MET A 158 0.69 3.99 3.15
CA MET A 158 -0.50 3.17 3.15
C MET A 158 -0.33 2.05 2.12
N GLU A 159 -0.69 0.84 2.52
CA GLU A 159 -0.62 -0.35 1.67
C GLU A 159 -1.97 -1.08 1.74
N SER A 160 -2.43 -1.60 0.61
CA SER A 160 -3.69 -2.31 0.52
C SER A 160 -3.52 -3.69 -0.11
N GLY A 161 -4.19 -4.69 0.47
CA GLY A 161 -4.07 -6.06 0.00
C GLY A 161 -5.23 -6.96 0.39
N TRP A 162 -5.42 -7.99 -0.44
CA TRP A 162 -6.32 -9.11 -0.15
C TRP A 162 -5.72 -10.08 0.87
N SER A 163 -6.55 -10.94 1.45
CA SER A 163 -6.19 -11.98 2.43
C SER A 163 -4.96 -12.79 2.08
N GLU A 164 -4.84 -13.15 0.81
CA GLU A 164 -3.79 -13.94 0.20
C GLU A 164 -2.42 -13.26 0.36
N SER A 165 -2.43 -11.92 0.28
CA SER A 165 -1.24 -11.08 0.40
C SER A 165 -0.92 -10.68 1.85
N TRP A 166 -1.71 -11.05 2.86
CA TRP A 166 -1.49 -10.58 4.24
C TRP A 166 -0.10 -10.89 4.83
N PRO A 167 0.54 -12.04 4.56
CA PRO A 167 1.94 -12.23 4.94
C PRO A 167 2.86 -11.20 4.27
N ARG A 168 2.69 -10.97 2.96
CA ARG A 168 3.46 -9.98 2.19
C ARG A 168 3.19 -8.54 2.64
N LEU A 169 1.95 -8.19 2.99
CA LEU A 169 1.61 -6.89 3.56
C LEU A 169 2.32 -6.61 4.89
N ARG A 170 2.51 -7.66 5.72
CA ARG A 170 3.29 -7.54 6.96
C ARG A 170 4.79 -7.40 6.68
N ASP A 171 5.31 -8.12 5.69
CA ASP A 171 6.70 -7.95 5.24
C ASP A 171 6.95 -6.55 4.68
N ASP A 172 5.98 -6.00 3.95
CA ASP A 172 6.00 -4.62 3.45
C ASP A 172 5.97 -3.60 4.59
N MET A 173 5.15 -3.81 5.61
CA MET A 173 5.15 -2.99 6.82
C MET A 173 6.50 -3.00 7.52
N ASN A 174 7.12 -4.17 7.68
CA ASN A 174 8.46 -4.30 8.26
C ASN A 174 9.52 -3.59 7.40
N LEU A 175 9.47 -3.77 6.07
CA LEU A 175 10.36 -3.10 5.12
C LEU A 175 10.25 -1.58 5.27
N TRP A 176 9.04 -1.02 5.33
CA TRP A 176 8.83 0.41 5.49
C TRP A 176 9.31 0.94 6.84
N LEU A 177 8.90 0.32 7.95
CA LEU A 177 9.23 0.84 9.28
C LEU A 177 10.70 0.61 9.64
N VAL A 178 11.19 -0.62 9.50
CA VAL A 178 12.57 -0.97 9.88
C VAL A 178 13.55 -0.51 8.79
N GLY A 179 13.27 -0.80 7.52
CA GLY A 179 14.11 -0.34 6.41
C GLY A 179 14.09 1.17 6.22
N GLY A 180 13.01 1.84 6.64
CA GLY A 180 12.92 3.29 6.71
C GLY A 180 13.85 3.93 7.74
N ASN A 181 14.49 3.14 8.63
CA ASN A 181 15.53 3.57 9.56
C ASN A 181 15.16 4.83 10.37
N GLY A 182 13.92 4.88 10.88
CA GLY A 182 13.38 6.00 11.65
C GLY A 182 12.80 7.14 10.83
N GLU A 183 12.94 7.13 9.50
CA GLU A 183 12.31 8.14 8.63
C GLU A 183 10.82 7.89 8.43
N VAL A 184 10.43 6.63 8.20
CA VAL A 184 9.01 6.24 8.11
C VAL A 184 8.48 6.03 9.52
N MET A 185 7.46 6.79 9.89
CA MET A 185 6.92 6.83 11.25
C MET A 185 5.67 5.97 11.41
N VAL A 186 4.85 5.87 10.36
CA VAL A 186 3.57 5.15 10.40
C VAL A 186 3.37 4.36 9.12
N VAL A 187 2.90 3.12 9.26
CA VAL A 187 2.37 2.33 8.15
C VAL A 187 0.91 1.99 8.44
N ILE A 188 0.02 2.24 7.49
CA ILE A 188 -1.40 1.91 7.57
C ILE A 188 -1.68 0.78 6.57
N LEU A 189 -2.14 -0.37 7.05
CA LEU A 189 -2.50 -1.51 6.23
C LEU A 189 -4.01 -1.58 6.07
N LEU A 190 -4.50 -1.55 4.82
CA LEU A 190 -5.89 -1.84 4.47
C LEU A 190 -6.01 -3.29 4.02
N LYS A 191 -6.77 -4.08 4.77
CA LYS A 191 -6.87 -5.52 4.62
C LYS A 191 -8.27 -5.89 4.20
N TRP A 192 -8.38 -6.46 3.01
CA TRP A 192 -9.65 -6.89 2.43
C TRP A 192 -9.71 -8.40 2.35
N ALA A 193 -10.89 -8.98 2.53
CA ALA A 193 -11.10 -10.42 2.34
C ALA A 193 -12.53 -10.70 1.89
N ARG A 194 -12.70 -11.60 0.92
CA ARG A 194 -14.03 -12.07 0.53
C ARG A 194 -14.65 -12.91 1.64
N VAL A 195 -15.97 -12.80 1.78
CA VAL A 195 -16.77 -13.56 2.74
C VAL A 195 -17.67 -14.53 1.99
N GLY A 196 -17.36 -15.82 2.10
CA GLY A 196 -18.09 -16.87 1.39
C GLY A 196 -18.06 -16.68 -0.15
N ASN A 197 -19.07 -17.22 -0.82
CA ASN A 197 -19.13 -17.22 -2.29
C ASN A 197 -20.03 -16.11 -2.87
N LEU A 198 -20.63 -15.27 -2.02
CA LEU A 198 -21.69 -14.33 -2.40
C LEU A 198 -21.16 -12.94 -2.79
N GLY A 199 -19.87 -12.80 -3.12
CA GLY A 199 -19.29 -11.51 -3.54
C GLY A 199 -19.22 -10.45 -2.43
N HIS A 200 -19.39 -10.83 -1.17
CA HIS A 200 -19.28 -9.91 -0.03
C HIS A 200 -17.82 -9.77 0.41
N VAL A 201 -17.43 -8.60 0.92
CA VAL A 201 -16.06 -8.27 1.32
C VAL A 201 -16.04 -7.67 2.71
N LYS A 202 -15.28 -8.29 3.62
CA LYS A 202 -14.93 -7.70 4.91
C LYS A 202 -13.63 -6.90 4.77
N GLY A 203 -13.48 -5.89 5.62
CA GLY A 203 -12.36 -4.96 5.56
C GLY A 203 -11.93 -4.49 6.95
N SER A 204 -10.63 -4.30 7.14
CA SER A 204 -10.06 -3.71 8.36
C SER A 204 -8.85 -2.84 8.04
N VAL A 205 -8.61 -1.85 8.88
CA VAL A 205 -7.41 -1.02 8.88
C VAL A 205 -6.55 -1.40 10.09
N GLU A 206 -5.25 -1.58 9.89
CA GLU A 206 -4.27 -1.75 10.96
C GLU A 206 -3.22 -0.64 10.87
N VAL A 207 -2.91 0.00 12.00
CA VAL A 207 -1.92 1.08 12.08
C VAL A 207 -0.70 0.59 12.84
N TYR A 208 0.48 0.72 12.24
CA TYR A 208 1.75 0.29 12.81
C TYR A 208 2.71 1.46 12.96
N SER A 209 3.52 1.42 14.02
CA SER A 209 4.67 2.29 14.22
C SER A 209 5.80 1.52 14.91
N LEU A 210 6.98 2.13 15.05
CA LEU A 210 8.07 1.55 15.84
C LEU A 210 7.90 1.91 17.32
N ASP A 211 8.15 0.93 18.20
CA ASP A 211 8.36 1.19 19.62
C ASP A 211 9.74 1.84 19.88
N THR A 212 10.06 2.08 21.15
CA THR A 212 11.34 2.69 21.56
C THR A 212 12.57 1.83 21.25
N ASN A 213 12.39 0.53 20.97
CA ASN A 213 13.46 -0.40 20.61
C ASN A 213 13.60 -0.57 19.09
N GLY A 214 12.81 0.16 18.30
CA GLY A 214 12.78 0.01 16.84
C GLY A 214 12.04 -1.25 16.38
N ILE A 215 11.14 -1.79 17.21
CA ILE A 215 10.33 -2.96 16.88
C ILE A 215 8.95 -2.49 16.39
N PRO A 216 8.47 -2.96 15.22
CA PRO A 216 7.12 -2.67 14.77
C PRO A 216 6.05 -3.17 15.74
N ILE A 217 5.14 -2.29 16.12
CA ILE A 217 3.99 -2.59 16.99
C ILE A 217 2.68 -2.19 16.32
N LEU A 218 1.63 -2.98 16.55
CA LEU A 218 0.27 -2.65 16.17
C LEU A 218 -0.29 -1.62 17.16
N CYS A 219 -0.56 -0.41 16.69
CA CYS A 219 -1.07 0.68 17.51
C CYS A 219 -2.59 0.71 17.55
N GLN A 220 -3.23 0.35 16.44
CA GLN A 220 -4.68 0.48 16.28
C GLN A 220 -5.21 -0.52 15.26
N THR A 221 -6.44 -0.99 15.46
CA THR A 221 -7.20 -1.76 14.48
C THR A 221 -8.61 -1.22 14.39
N GLU A 222 -9.07 -0.96 13.17
CA GLU A 222 -10.43 -0.52 12.90
C GLU A 222 -11.11 -1.46 11.92
N VAL A 223 -12.37 -1.80 12.19
CA VAL A 223 -13.19 -2.59 11.26
C VAL A 223 -13.88 -1.63 10.28
N VAL A 224 -13.65 -1.84 8.98
CA VAL A 224 -14.34 -1.12 7.90
C VAL A 224 -15.66 -1.81 7.60
N PHE A 225 -15.60 -3.11 7.28
CA PHE A 225 -16.77 -3.96 7.02
C PHE A 225 -16.66 -5.32 7.74
N PRO A 226 -17.75 -5.86 8.29
CA PRO A 226 -19.07 -5.22 8.41
C PRO A 226 -19.04 -3.99 9.32
N VAL A 227 -19.96 -3.06 9.11
CA VAL A 227 -20.09 -1.88 9.99
C VAL A 227 -20.44 -2.38 11.39
N PRO A 228 -19.62 -2.12 12.43
CA PRO A 228 -19.88 -2.62 13.76
C PRO A 228 -21.19 -2.05 14.33
N THR A 229 -22.03 -2.89 14.92
CA THR A 229 -23.36 -2.51 15.45
C THR A 229 -23.30 -1.70 16.74
N GLN A 230 -22.16 -1.67 17.43
CA GLN A 230 -21.94 -0.96 18.69
C GLN A 230 -20.61 -0.22 18.67
N THR A 231 -20.47 0.78 17.80
CA THR A 231 -19.36 1.73 17.92
C THR A 231 -19.67 2.71 19.06
N GLN A 232 -19.01 2.56 20.21
CA GLN A 232 -19.13 3.52 21.33
C GLN A 232 -18.48 4.90 21.02
N GLY A 233 -17.98 5.12 19.81
CA GLY A 233 -17.46 6.38 19.29
C GLY A 233 -17.17 6.30 17.79
N SER A 234 -16.88 7.43 17.15
CA SER A 234 -16.45 7.48 15.75
C SER A 234 -15.13 6.73 15.57
N GLN A 235 -15.10 5.80 14.61
CA GLN A 235 -13.90 5.06 14.23
C GLN A 235 -13.03 5.94 13.34
N ARG A 236 -11.77 6.16 13.72
CA ARG A 236 -10.84 7.04 13.01
C ARG A 236 -9.41 6.67 13.28
N VAL A 237 -8.55 6.77 12.27
CA VAL A 237 -7.10 6.71 12.45
C VAL A 237 -6.59 8.11 12.79
N LEU A 238 -5.77 8.23 13.82
CA LEU A 238 -5.26 9.52 14.29
C LEU A 238 -3.78 9.66 13.94
N LEU A 239 -3.44 10.65 13.12
CA LEU A 239 -2.06 11.02 12.81
C LEU A 239 -1.70 12.33 13.51
N THR A 240 -0.56 12.39 14.18
CA THR A 240 -0.06 13.65 14.73
C THR A 240 0.62 14.49 13.67
N ARG A 241 0.69 15.81 13.85
CA ARG A 241 1.48 16.70 12.99
C ARG A 241 2.92 16.21 12.89
N ARG A 242 3.52 15.77 14.00
CA ARG A 242 4.86 15.18 14.03
C ARG A 242 4.98 13.95 13.12
N GLN A 243 3.97 13.08 13.08
CA GLN A 243 3.97 11.91 12.19
C GLN A 243 3.84 12.28 10.72
N LEU A 244 3.23 13.42 10.37
CA LEU A 244 3.13 13.89 8.98
C LEU A 244 4.37 14.68 8.53
N PHE A 245 4.89 15.54 9.40
CA PHE A 245 5.92 16.54 9.07
C PHE A 245 7.31 16.23 9.66
N GLY A 246 7.44 15.22 10.52
CA GLY A 246 8.67 14.92 11.23
C GLY A 246 9.06 16.06 12.19
N SER A 247 10.30 16.54 12.07
CA SER A 247 10.83 17.66 12.85
C SER A 247 10.46 19.03 12.28
N THR A 248 9.83 19.09 11.11
CA THR A 248 9.39 20.35 10.51
C THR A 248 8.14 20.85 11.23
N VAL A 249 8.27 21.97 11.95
CA VAL A 249 7.14 22.61 12.64
C VAL A 249 6.96 24.01 12.08
N PHE A 250 5.79 24.28 11.53
CA PHE A 250 5.43 25.60 11.03
C PHE A 250 5.15 26.55 12.19
N ALA A 251 5.44 27.84 12.02
CA ALA A 251 5.30 28.82 13.09
C ALA A 251 3.87 28.84 13.67
N GLY A 252 3.76 28.81 14.99
CA GLY A 252 2.48 28.84 15.70
C GLY A 252 1.69 27.52 15.67
N ARG A 253 2.29 26.42 15.21
CA ARG A 253 1.65 25.10 15.17
C ARG A 253 2.12 24.21 16.31
N ASN A 254 1.21 23.36 16.79
CA ASN A 254 1.51 22.36 17.80
C ASN A 254 1.86 21.03 17.12
N VAL A 255 2.99 20.43 17.51
CA VAL A 255 3.46 19.14 16.99
C VAL A 255 2.53 17.98 17.33
N ASP A 256 1.73 18.14 18.37
CA ASP A 256 0.81 17.13 18.87
C ASP A 256 -0.64 17.37 18.37
N ASP A 257 -0.85 18.33 17.46
CA ASP A 257 -2.12 18.46 16.73
C ASP A 257 -2.43 17.14 16.00
N VAL A 258 -3.70 16.73 16.06
CA VAL A 258 -4.15 15.44 15.54
C VAL A 258 -5.00 15.62 14.29
N PHE A 259 -4.65 14.86 13.26
CA PHE A 259 -5.27 14.76 11.94
C PHE A 259 -6.06 13.46 11.84
N PRO A 260 -7.39 13.51 11.94
CA PRO A 260 -8.23 12.33 11.86
C PRO A 260 -8.42 11.89 10.40
N LEU A 261 -8.24 10.60 10.14
CA LEU A 261 -8.74 9.91 8.96
C LEU A 261 -9.98 9.12 9.38
N GLU A 262 -11.17 9.60 9.02
CA GLU A 262 -12.43 9.01 9.47
C GLU A 262 -12.73 7.70 8.72
N ILE A 263 -13.05 6.63 9.45
CA ILE A 263 -13.32 5.31 8.83
C ILE A 263 -14.67 5.30 8.10
N ASP A 264 -15.59 6.17 8.49
CA ASP A 264 -16.87 6.32 7.78
C ASP A 264 -16.66 6.81 6.33
N ASP A 265 -15.72 7.72 6.10
CA ASP A 265 -15.38 8.17 4.75
C ASP A 265 -14.72 7.06 3.94
N LEU A 266 -13.82 6.28 4.57
CA LEU A 266 -13.27 5.08 3.94
C LEU A 266 -14.37 4.08 3.55
N ARG A 267 -15.42 3.91 4.36
CA ARG A 267 -16.54 3.03 4.01
C ARG A 267 -17.30 3.53 2.79
N VAL A 268 -17.46 4.85 2.63
CA VAL A 268 -18.11 5.43 1.45
C VAL A 268 -17.29 5.09 0.21
N VAL A 269 -16.01 5.46 0.20
CA VAL A 269 -15.13 5.23 -0.95
C VAL A 269 -14.96 3.73 -1.25
N ALA A 270 -14.78 2.90 -0.23
CA ALA A 270 -14.64 1.46 -0.39
C ALA A 270 -15.92 0.81 -0.92
N ARG A 271 -17.12 1.29 -0.53
CA ARG A 271 -18.38 0.79 -1.07
C ARG A 271 -18.49 1.08 -2.57
N ASP A 272 -18.10 2.27 -2.99
CA ASP A 272 -18.12 2.65 -4.40
C ASP A 272 -17.13 1.82 -5.21
N ALA A 273 -15.92 1.63 -4.69
CA ALA A 273 -14.90 0.75 -5.29
C ALA A 273 -15.39 -0.71 -5.40
N LEU A 274 -15.99 -1.26 -4.34
CA LEU A 274 -16.56 -2.60 -4.37
C LEU A 274 -17.70 -2.71 -5.39
N HIS A 275 -18.56 -1.69 -5.49
CA HIS A 275 -19.64 -1.68 -6.47
C HIS A 275 -19.12 -1.71 -7.91
N LEU A 276 -18.09 -0.93 -8.22
CA LEU A 276 -17.42 -0.96 -9.53
C LEU A 276 -16.81 -2.32 -9.87
N MET A 277 -16.41 -3.08 -8.84
CA MET A 277 -15.90 -4.45 -8.97
C MET A 277 -17.00 -5.52 -9.00
N GLY A 278 -18.28 -5.15 -8.92
CA GLY A 278 -19.40 -6.08 -8.81
C GLY A 278 -19.47 -6.81 -7.47
N LEU A 279 -18.93 -6.20 -6.41
CA LEU A 279 -18.86 -6.73 -5.04
C LEU A 279 -19.70 -5.91 -4.08
N GLN A 280 -19.91 -6.47 -2.89
CA GLN A 280 -20.68 -5.82 -1.83
C GLN A 280 -19.89 -5.81 -0.51
N PRO A 281 -20.05 -4.77 0.33
CA PRO A 281 -19.53 -4.84 1.70
C PRO A 281 -20.24 -5.95 2.49
N ALA A 282 -19.50 -6.61 3.37
CA ALA A 282 -20.02 -7.63 4.30
C ALA A 282 -20.85 -7.02 5.45
#